data_AF-A0A431M864-F1
#
_entry.id   AF-A0A431M864-F1
#
_cell.length_a   1.000
_cell.length_b   1.000
_cell.length_c   1.000
_cell.angle_alpha   90.00
_cell.angle_beta   90.00
_cell.angle_gamma   90.00
#
_symmetry.space_group_name_H-M   'P 1'
#
loop_
_entity.id
_entity.type
_entity.pdbx_description
1 polymer ?
#
loop_
_entity_poly.entity_id
_entity_poly.type
_entity_poly.pdbx_seq_one_letter_code
_entity_poly.pdbx_strand_id
1 'polypeptide(L)'
;MKPNLYRMLGRLAAVLGVFLGLHGEALAETDAGLLAPTPYVYSATVMSGQFQNLIAFEMPDQSFLSASAVPLDMQAGPLNLLHIENLAYAFFDGTGQLVGSSAGGLTNFLQPLDGGTYHAAVTGTATGSSGGAYLFSLAAIPDVLLDLPPVPEPGAWALLGLGLFAMVMVVRRKGMGAPGMSVGTGC
;
A
#
# COMPACT_ATOMS: atom_id res chain seq x y z
N MET A 1 -18.25 -9.90 25.38
CA MET A 1 -18.58 -8.60 24.74
C MET A 1 -18.24 -8.70 23.27
N LYS A 2 -19.25 -8.72 22.38
CA LYS A 2 -19.07 -8.78 20.92
C LYS A 2 -19.22 -7.36 20.36
N PRO A 3 -18.21 -6.77 19.69
CA PRO A 3 -18.31 -5.40 19.19
C PRO A 3 -19.26 -5.28 17.98
N ASN A 4 -19.90 -4.12 17.90
CA ASN A 4 -21.01 -3.75 17.03
C ASN A 4 -20.63 -3.69 15.53
N LEU A 5 -20.64 -4.83 14.83
CA LEU A 5 -20.39 -4.92 13.39
C LEU A 5 -21.44 -4.17 12.53
N TYR A 6 -22.66 -4.00 13.04
CA TYR A 6 -23.78 -3.43 12.27
C TYR A 6 -23.75 -1.90 12.10
N ARG A 7 -22.95 -1.16 12.88
CA ARG A 7 -22.85 0.31 12.74
C ARG A 7 -21.90 0.77 11.65
N MET A 8 -20.99 -0.09 11.15
CA MET A 8 -20.12 0.25 10.01
C MET A 8 -20.81 0.02 8.66
N LEU A 9 -21.74 -0.92 8.56
CA LEU A 9 -22.45 -1.22 7.30
C LEU A 9 -23.40 -0.08 6.84
N GLY A 10 -23.96 0.69 7.78
CA GLY A 10 -24.90 1.78 7.44
C GLY A 10 -24.26 3.01 6.79
N ARG A 11 -22.96 3.24 6.98
CA ARG A 11 -22.25 4.39 6.37
C ARG A 11 -21.66 4.08 5.00
N LEU A 12 -21.53 2.80 4.63
CA LEU A 12 -20.99 2.39 3.34
C LEU A 12 -22.03 2.52 2.21
N ALA A 13 -23.32 2.34 2.52
CA ALA A 13 -24.40 2.33 1.52
C ALA A 13 -24.71 3.71 0.92
N ALA A 14 -24.24 4.81 1.52
CA ALA A 14 -24.52 6.16 1.03
C ALA A 14 -23.53 6.65 -0.05
N VAL A 15 -22.38 5.99 -0.20
CA VAL A 15 -21.34 6.41 -1.17
C VAL A 15 -21.61 5.84 -2.57
N LEU A 16 -22.37 4.74 -2.67
CA LEU A 16 -22.55 4.01 -3.93
C LEU A 16 -23.72 4.50 -4.82
N GLY A 17 -24.51 5.45 -4.35
CA GLY A 17 -25.77 5.85 -5.02
C GLY A 17 -25.67 6.90 -6.13
N VAL A 18 -24.47 7.42 -6.43
CA VAL A 18 -24.35 8.65 -7.25
C VAL A 18 -23.96 8.40 -8.72
N PHE A 19 -23.78 7.15 -9.16
CA PHE A 19 -23.33 6.88 -10.54
C PHE A 19 -24.42 6.84 -11.62
N LEU A 20 -25.72 6.86 -11.27
CA LEU A 20 -26.80 6.66 -12.24
C LEU A 20 -27.62 7.93 -12.47
N GLY A 21 -27.05 8.80 -13.30
CA GLY A 21 -27.79 9.83 -14.01
C GLY A 21 -27.50 11.24 -13.52
N LEU A 22 -26.65 11.95 -14.25
CA LEU A 22 -27.09 12.99 -15.18
C LEU A 22 -25.90 13.89 -15.58
N HIS A 23 -25.92 14.28 -16.86
CA HIS A 23 -25.18 15.38 -17.54
C HIS A 23 -23.77 15.04 -18.05
N GLY A 24 -23.68 15.01 -19.40
CA GLY A 24 -22.48 14.75 -20.19
C GLY A 24 -21.52 15.92 -20.26
N GLU A 25 -21.02 16.36 -19.10
CA GLU A 25 -19.71 17.02 -19.05
C GLU A 25 -18.71 15.97 -18.61
N ALA A 26 -17.69 15.74 -19.44
CA ALA A 26 -16.58 14.88 -19.05
C ALA A 26 -15.95 15.47 -17.79
N LEU A 27 -16.13 14.79 -16.65
CA LEU A 27 -15.41 15.16 -15.44
C LEU A 27 -13.92 15.15 -15.77
N ALA A 28 -13.21 16.20 -15.38
CA ALA A 28 -11.78 16.29 -15.60
C ALA A 28 -11.09 15.13 -14.86
N GLU A 29 -10.66 14.14 -15.62
CA GLU A 29 -9.92 13.00 -15.10
C GLU A 29 -8.45 13.38 -14.94
N THR A 30 -7.92 13.17 -13.73
CA THR A 30 -6.51 13.37 -13.43
C THR A 30 -5.78 12.05 -13.61
N ASP A 31 -4.72 12.04 -14.42
CA ASP A 31 -3.88 10.85 -14.59
C ASP A 31 -2.75 10.84 -13.54
N ALA A 32 -2.72 9.81 -12.69
CA ALA A 32 -1.64 9.55 -11.75
C ALA A 32 -0.54 8.65 -12.34
N GLY A 33 -0.77 8.09 -13.54
CA GLY A 33 0.15 7.22 -14.25
C GLY A 33 0.37 5.86 -13.60
N LEU A 34 1.54 5.29 -13.85
CA LEU A 34 1.94 4.00 -13.30
C LEU A 34 2.28 4.11 -11.81
N LEU A 35 1.61 3.33 -10.98
CA LEU A 35 1.84 3.34 -9.54
C LEU A 35 3.12 2.59 -9.15
N ALA A 36 3.84 3.18 -8.21
CA ALA A 36 5.04 2.62 -7.61
C ALA A 36 4.86 2.52 -6.08
N PRO A 37 5.81 1.86 -5.37
CA PRO A 37 5.84 1.86 -3.90
C PRO A 37 6.02 3.26 -3.31
N THR A 38 6.59 4.21 -4.08
CA THR A 38 6.64 5.62 -3.71
C THR A 38 5.24 6.22 -3.83
N PRO A 39 4.68 6.80 -2.75
CA PRO A 39 3.33 7.35 -2.79
C PRO A 39 3.20 8.48 -3.80
N TYR A 40 2.21 8.38 -4.67
CA TYR A 40 1.69 9.52 -5.40
C TYR A 40 0.87 10.40 -4.44
N VAL A 41 0.96 11.71 -4.63
CA VAL A 41 0.27 12.71 -3.82
C VAL A 41 -0.40 13.71 -4.74
N TYR A 42 -1.70 13.88 -4.55
CA TYR A 42 -2.54 14.82 -5.27
C TYR A 42 -3.19 15.79 -4.29
N SER A 43 -3.18 17.07 -4.65
CA SER A 43 -3.92 18.11 -3.93
C SER A 43 -4.91 18.76 -4.88
N ALA A 44 -6.11 19.03 -4.37
CA ALA A 44 -7.12 19.74 -5.13
C ALA A 44 -7.88 20.72 -4.25
N THR A 45 -8.33 21.80 -4.89
CA THR A 45 -9.37 22.68 -4.37
C THR A 45 -10.66 22.42 -5.15
N VAL A 46 -11.79 22.57 -4.47
CA VAL A 46 -13.12 22.34 -5.02
C VAL A 46 -14.03 23.50 -4.65
N MET A 47 -14.94 23.85 -5.55
CA MET A 47 -15.97 24.85 -5.27
C MET A 47 -16.91 24.35 -4.17
N SER A 48 -17.62 25.27 -3.51
CA SER A 48 -18.63 24.89 -2.51
C SER A 48 -19.76 24.09 -3.16
N GLY A 49 -20.21 23.05 -2.46
CA GLY A 49 -21.20 22.08 -2.95
C GLY A 49 -20.66 20.64 -2.98
N GLN A 50 -21.43 19.75 -3.59
CA GLN A 50 -20.97 18.37 -3.83
C GLN A 50 -19.94 18.33 -4.94
N PHE A 51 -18.93 17.48 -4.78
CA PHE A 51 -17.92 17.27 -5.81
C PHE A 51 -17.58 15.79 -5.98
N GLN A 52 -17.05 15.47 -7.16
CA GLN A 52 -16.44 14.21 -7.49
C GLN A 52 -15.23 14.47 -8.38
N ASN A 53 -14.07 13.98 -7.97
CA ASN A 53 -12.85 14.00 -8.77
C ASN A 53 -12.46 12.57 -9.12
N LEU A 54 -12.16 12.32 -10.39
CA LEU A 54 -11.70 11.03 -10.89
C LEU A 54 -10.18 11.06 -11.09
N ILE A 55 -9.51 10.02 -10.59
CA ILE A 55 -8.07 9.87 -10.67
C ILE A 55 -7.78 8.51 -11.31
N ALA A 56 -7.29 8.52 -12.55
CA ALA A 56 -6.85 7.32 -13.26
C ALA A 56 -5.47 6.90 -12.78
N PHE A 57 -5.23 5.59 -12.72
CA PHE A 57 -3.90 5.05 -12.49
C PHE A 57 -3.75 3.65 -13.08
N GLU A 58 -2.50 3.26 -13.30
CA GLU A 58 -2.15 1.92 -13.76
C GLU A 58 -1.36 1.19 -12.69
N MET A 59 -1.64 -0.09 -12.50
CA MET A 59 -0.82 -0.98 -11.68
C MET A 59 0.01 -1.89 -12.59
N PRO A 60 1.34 -1.95 -12.40
CA PRO A 60 2.23 -2.71 -13.28
C PRO A 60 1.97 -4.23 -13.19
N ASP A 61 1.79 -4.73 -11.98
CA ASP A 61 1.65 -6.14 -11.64
C ASP A 61 0.70 -6.30 -10.44
N GLN A 62 0.44 -7.55 -10.04
CA GLN A 62 -0.37 -7.86 -8.86
C GLN A 62 0.24 -7.21 -7.59
N SER A 63 -0.51 -6.29 -6.98
CA SER A 63 0.00 -5.39 -5.93
C SER A 63 -1.04 -5.09 -4.85
N PHE A 64 -0.60 -4.85 -3.62
CA PHE A 64 -1.44 -4.28 -2.57
C PHE A 64 -1.58 -2.77 -2.76
N LEU A 65 -2.82 -2.30 -2.73
CA LEU A 65 -3.13 -0.87 -2.81
C LEU A 65 -3.28 -0.28 -1.40
N SER A 66 -2.62 0.85 -1.15
CA SER A 66 -2.83 1.68 0.02
C SER A 66 -3.20 3.08 -0.41
N ALA A 67 -4.18 3.69 0.27
CA ALA A 67 -4.62 5.03 -0.05
C ALA A 67 -5.07 5.80 1.19
N SER A 68 -5.03 7.12 1.09
CA SER A 68 -5.53 8.02 2.12
C SER A 68 -6.10 9.30 1.53
N ALA A 69 -7.18 9.80 2.10
CA ALA A 69 -7.73 11.11 1.79
C ALA A 69 -7.91 11.91 3.07
N VAL A 70 -7.44 13.16 3.08
CA VAL A 70 -7.49 14.05 4.24
C VAL A 70 -8.03 15.42 3.80
N PRO A 71 -9.09 15.95 4.45
CA PRO A 71 -9.55 17.31 4.19
C PRO A 71 -8.54 18.33 4.74
N LEU A 72 -8.37 19.43 4.04
CA LEU A 72 -7.56 20.57 4.48
C LEU A 72 -8.50 21.68 4.95
N ASP A 73 -8.68 21.75 6.27
CA ASP A 73 -9.54 22.75 6.89
C ASP A 73 -8.75 24.05 7.16
N MET A 74 -9.34 25.19 6.80
CA MET A 74 -8.75 26.50 7.04
C MET A 74 -9.81 27.43 7.64
N GLN A 75 -9.49 28.05 8.77
CA GLN A 75 -10.37 28.95 9.50
C GLN A 75 -9.73 30.32 9.70
N ALA A 76 -10.54 31.37 9.61
CA ALA A 76 -10.15 32.75 9.90
C ALA A 76 -11.17 33.38 10.86
N GLY A 77 -10.85 33.35 12.17
CA GLY A 77 -11.80 33.75 13.21
C GLY A 77 -13.02 32.81 13.23
N PRO A 78 -14.27 33.32 13.17
CA PRO A 78 -15.47 32.48 13.16
C PRO A 78 -15.80 31.89 11.77
N LEU A 79 -15.01 32.21 10.73
CA LEU A 79 -15.29 31.79 9.35
C LEU A 79 -14.49 30.53 8.98
N ASN A 80 -15.17 29.50 8.49
CA ASN A 80 -14.56 28.35 7.82
C ASN A 80 -14.32 28.70 6.35
N LEU A 81 -13.07 28.99 5.98
CA LEU A 81 -12.71 29.34 4.61
C LEU A 81 -12.68 28.11 3.71
N LEU A 82 -12.00 27.05 4.14
CA LEU A 82 -11.97 25.76 3.46
C LEU A 82 -12.47 24.71 4.43
N HIS A 83 -13.47 23.93 4.01
CA HIS A 83 -13.95 22.80 4.79
C HIS A 83 -14.61 21.78 3.85
N ILE A 84 -14.38 20.49 4.12
CA ILE A 84 -15.04 19.39 3.43
C ILE A 84 -15.68 18.45 4.44
N GLU A 85 -16.97 18.21 4.29
CA GLU A 85 -17.72 17.20 5.00
C GLU A 85 -17.79 15.90 4.19
N ASN A 86 -17.79 14.77 4.89
CA ASN A 86 -17.97 13.43 4.33
C ASN A 86 -17.01 13.10 3.17
N LEU A 87 -15.75 13.53 3.28
CA LEU A 87 -14.70 13.15 2.33
C LEU A 87 -14.59 11.62 2.31
N ALA A 88 -14.75 11.04 1.13
CA ALA A 88 -14.71 9.61 0.89
C ALA A 88 -14.03 9.32 -0.46
N TYR A 89 -13.59 8.07 -0.65
CA TYR A 89 -13.09 7.62 -1.94
C TYR A 89 -13.51 6.18 -2.23
N ALA A 90 -13.68 5.87 -3.51
CA ALA A 90 -13.98 4.54 -4.02
C ALA A 90 -13.04 4.20 -5.17
N PHE A 91 -12.69 2.93 -5.31
CA PHE A 91 -11.84 2.42 -6.38
C PHE A 91 -12.64 1.53 -7.31
N PHE A 92 -12.40 1.72 -8.60
CA PHE A 92 -13.03 0.97 -9.68
C PHE A 92 -11.94 0.38 -10.57
N ASP A 93 -12.18 -0.82 -11.10
CA ASP A 93 -11.33 -1.39 -12.14
C ASP A 93 -11.61 -0.75 -13.51
N GLY A 94 -10.82 -1.11 -14.53
CA GLY A 94 -10.99 -0.60 -15.90
C GLY A 94 -12.31 -0.99 -16.58
N THR A 95 -13.11 -1.88 -15.96
CA THR A 95 -14.48 -2.22 -16.41
C THR A 95 -15.55 -1.42 -15.66
N GLY A 96 -15.16 -0.59 -14.69
CA GLY A 96 -16.04 0.20 -13.84
C GLY A 96 -16.63 -0.57 -12.66
N GLN A 97 -16.12 -1.76 -12.32
CA GLN A 97 -16.59 -2.51 -11.15
C GLN A 97 -15.93 -1.97 -9.88
N LEU A 98 -16.72 -1.85 -8.80
CA LEU A 98 -16.22 -1.41 -7.51
C LEU A 98 -15.30 -2.48 -6.91
N VAL A 99 -14.06 -2.07 -6.60
CA VAL A 99 -13.05 -2.93 -5.97
C VAL A 99 -12.95 -2.66 -4.47
N GLY A 100 -13.17 -1.41 -4.05
CA GLY A 100 -13.22 -1.06 -2.63
C GLY A 100 -13.53 0.41 -2.40
N SER A 101 -13.80 0.78 -1.14
CA SER A 101 -14.16 2.15 -0.78
C SER A 101 -13.85 2.45 0.67
N SER A 102 -13.69 3.74 0.98
CA SER A 102 -13.49 4.22 2.34
C SER A 102 -14.11 5.59 2.58
N ALA A 103 -14.55 5.83 3.82
CA ALA A 103 -15.10 7.11 4.27
C ALA A 103 -13.97 8.09 4.69
N GLY A 104 -12.95 8.22 3.84
CA GLY A 104 -11.76 9.03 4.09
C GLY A 104 -10.72 8.32 4.98
N GLY A 105 -9.61 9.00 5.28
CA GLY A 105 -8.51 8.45 6.07
C GLY A 105 -7.78 7.30 5.37
N LEU A 106 -6.94 6.57 6.12
CA LEU A 106 -6.11 5.48 5.60
C LEU A 106 -6.93 4.22 5.31
N THR A 107 -6.73 3.64 4.14
CA THR A 107 -7.26 2.33 3.74
C THR A 107 -6.15 1.48 3.14
N ASN A 108 -6.08 0.23 3.58
CA ASN A 108 -5.21 -0.78 3.01
C ASN A 108 -6.07 -1.91 2.46
N PHE A 109 -5.86 -2.26 1.21
CA PHE A 109 -6.46 -3.45 0.63
C PHE A 109 -5.74 -4.68 1.18
N LEU A 110 -6.50 -5.63 1.73
CA LEU A 110 -5.95 -6.86 2.31
C LEU A 110 -5.72 -7.95 1.25
N GLN A 111 -6.31 -7.81 0.07
CA GLN A 111 -6.10 -8.69 -1.07
C GLN A 111 -5.35 -7.91 -2.14
N PRO A 112 -4.34 -8.51 -2.77
CA PRO A 112 -3.66 -7.86 -3.87
C PRO A 112 -4.62 -7.74 -5.05
N LEU A 113 -4.48 -6.66 -5.79
CA LEU A 113 -5.24 -6.37 -6.99
C LEU A 113 -4.38 -6.71 -8.21
N ASP A 114 -4.98 -7.25 -9.27
CA ASP A 114 -4.26 -7.60 -10.50
C ASP A 114 -3.74 -6.35 -11.23
N GLY A 115 -2.69 -6.51 -12.03
CA GLY A 115 -2.18 -5.44 -12.89
C GLY A 115 -3.24 -4.96 -13.90
N GLY A 116 -3.24 -3.67 -14.20
CA GLY A 116 -4.22 -3.06 -15.10
C GLY A 116 -4.55 -1.61 -14.78
N THR A 117 -5.56 -1.07 -15.47
CA THR A 117 -6.06 0.31 -15.27
C THR A 117 -7.16 0.34 -14.22
N TYR A 118 -7.11 1.33 -13.36
CA TYR A 118 -8.06 1.57 -12.28
C TYR A 118 -8.37 3.07 -12.17
N HIS A 119 -9.47 3.38 -11.49
CA HIS A 119 -9.88 4.76 -11.22
C HIS A 119 -10.27 4.92 -9.77
N ALA A 120 -9.78 5.97 -9.12
CA ALA A 120 -10.26 6.41 -7.81
C ALA A 120 -11.25 7.56 -7.98
N ALA A 121 -12.45 7.42 -7.42
CA ALA A 121 -13.42 8.51 -7.30
C ALA A 121 -13.35 9.09 -5.90
N VAL A 122 -12.85 10.32 -5.76
CA VAL A 122 -12.84 11.06 -4.49
C VAL A 122 -14.06 11.97 -4.45
N THR A 123 -14.87 11.86 -3.40
CA THR A 123 -16.15 12.57 -3.27
C THR A 123 -16.26 13.25 -1.92
N GLY A 124 -17.06 14.31 -1.85
CA GLY A 124 -17.39 14.98 -0.59
C GLY A 124 -18.33 16.15 -0.79
N THR A 125 -18.57 16.91 0.27
CA THR A 125 -19.33 18.17 0.24
C THR A 125 -18.47 19.30 0.79
N ALA A 126 -18.10 20.25 -0.05
CA ALA A 126 -17.34 21.43 0.34
C ALA A 126 -18.27 22.48 0.97
N THR A 127 -18.13 22.71 2.26
CA THR A 127 -18.99 23.61 3.07
C THR A 127 -18.29 24.88 3.51
N GLY A 128 -16.99 25.03 3.20
CA GLY A 128 -16.26 26.28 3.45
C GLY A 128 -16.73 27.42 2.55
N SER A 129 -16.62 28.67 3.04
CA SER A 129 -17.04 29.87 2.32
C SER A 129 -16.28 30.10 1.01
N SER A 130 -15.05 29.59 0.94
CA SER A 130 -14.20 29.62 -0.25
C SER A 130 -14.09 28.24 -0.92
N GLY A 131 -14.98 27.31 -0.57
CA GLY A 131 -14.98 25.93 -1.06
C GLY A 131 -14.30 24.96 -0.11
N GLY A 132 -13.61 23.98 -0.68
CA GLY A 132 -12.92 22.92 0.06
C GLY A 132 -11.55 22.63 -0.53
N ALA A 133 -10.69 22.00 0.24
CA ALA A 133 -9.42 21.46 -0.23
C ALA A 133 -9.15 20.11 0.41
N TYR A 134 -8.45 19.22 -0.30
CA TYR A 134 -8.05 17.93 0.24
C TYR A 134 -6.69 17.48 -0.32
N LEU A 135 -6.06 16.56 0.42
CA LEU A 135 -4.93 15.76 -0.04
C LEU A 135 -5.40 14.32 -0.25
N PHE A 136 -5.00 13.74 -1.36
CA PHE A 136 -5.18 12.33 -1.66
C PHE A 136 -3.82 11.70 -1.94
N SER A 137 -3.55 10.56 -1.32
CA SER A 137 -2.32 9.81 -1.55
C SER A 137 -2.64 8.36 -1.83
N LEU A 138 -1.83 7.76 -2.70
CA LEU A 138 -1.99 6.39 -3.16
C LEU A 138 -0.62 5.77 -3.44
N ALA A 139 -0.47 4.50 -3.10
CA ALA A 139 0.75 3.73 -3.34
C ALA A 139 0.39 2.28 -3.65
N ALA A 140 1.16 1.66 -4.54
CA ALA A 140 1.04 0.24 -4.87
C ALA A 140 2.31 -0.50 -4.41
N ILE A 141 2.13 -1.52 -3.59
CA ILE A 141 3.22 -2.36 -3.07
C ILE A 141 3.11 -3.73 -3.77
N PRO A 142 4.06 -4.10 -4.66
CA PRO A 142 4.04 -5.38 -5.35
C PRO A 142 4.00 -6.57 -4.38
N ASP A 143 3.18 -7.58 -4.69
CA ASP A 143 3.04 -8.79 -3.87
C ASP A 143 4.38 -9.54 -3.73
N VAL A 144 5.19 -9.55 -4.80
CA VAL A 144 6.50 -10.21 -4.85
C VAL A 144 7.49 -9.66 -3.82
N LEU A 145 7.29 -8.43 -3.30
CA LEU A 145 8.15 -7.89 -2.23
C LEU A 145 7.87 -8.50 -0.85
N LEU A 146 6.78 -9.26 -0.68
CA LEU A 146 6.49 -9.98 0.57
C LEU A 146 7.15 -11.37 0.63
N ASP A 147 7.61 -11.91 -0.50
CA ASP A 147 8.35 -13.18 -0.58
C ASP A 147 9.85 -12.98 -0.25
N LEU A 148 10.12 -12.34 0.89
CA LEU A 148 11.47 -12.36 1.44
C LEU A 148 11.81 -13.82 1.82
N PRO A 149 12.97 -14.36 1.38
CA PRO A 149 13.37 -15.69 1.78
C PRO A 149 13.40 -15.75 3.31
N PRO A 150 12.94 -16.86 3.92
CA PRO A 150 12.89 -16.98 5.38
C PRO A 150 14.28 -16.66 5.95
N VAL A 151 14.34 -15.65 6.82
CA VAL A 151 15.58 -15.29 7.52
C VAL A 151 16.06 -16.54 8.24
N PRO A 152 17.27 -17.06 7.96
CA PRO A 152 17.74 -18.27 8.61
C PRO A 152 17.75 -18.06 10.12
N GLU A 153 17.02 -18.90 10.84
CA GLU A 153 16.91 -18.81 12.28
C GLU A 153 18.32 -18.85 12.91
N PRO A 154 18.53 -18.24 14.09
CA PRO A 154 19.83 -18.28 14.78
C PRO A 154 20.37 -19.71 14.95
N GLY A 155 19.47 -20.70 15.08
CA GLY A 155 19.82 -22.11 15.13
C GLY A 155 20.42 -22.66 13.83
N ALA A 156 20.00 -22.18 12.66
CA ALA A 156 20.56 -22.59 11.37
C ALA A 156 22.03 -22.15 11.24
N TRP A 157 22.34 -20.93 11.70
CA TRP A 157 23.72 -20.44 11.79
C TRP A 157 24.55 -21.22 12.81
N ALA A 158 23.96 -21.57 13.96
CA ALA A 158 24.62 -22.40 14.96
C ALA A 158 24.93 -23.80 14.42
N LEU A 159 24.02 -24.42 13.67
CA LEU A 159 24.22 -25.73 13.04
C LEU A 159 25.26 -25.68 11.92
N LEU A 160 25.24 -24.63 11.09
CA LEU A 160 26.26 -24.40 10.07
C LEU A 160 27.64 -24.21 10.71
N GLY A 161 27.70 -23.40 11.78
CA GLY A 161 28.92 -23.18 12.56
C GLY A 161 29.45 -24.45 13.22
N LEU A 162 28.57 -25.26 13.82
CA LEU A 162 28.92 -26.56 14.40
C LEU A 162 29.41 -27.55 13.34
N GLY A 163 28.78 -27.60 12.17
CA GLY A 163 29.19 -28.45 11.06
C GLY A 163 30.59 -28.10 10.55
N LEU A 164 30.87 -26.80 10.37
CA LEU A 164 32.20 -26.30 10.00
C LEU A 164 33.24 -26.65 11.05
N PHE A 165 32.91 -26.47 12.34
CA PHE A 165 33.82 -26.78 13.44
C PHE A 165 34.17 -28.28 13.49
N ALA A 166 33.16 -29.14 13.31
CA ALA A 166 33.36 -30.60 13.25
C ALA A 166 34.26 -30.99 12.07
N MET A 167 34.09 -30.36 10.91
CA MET A 167 34.91 -30.62 9.73
C MET A 167 36.39 -30.27 9.97
N VAL A 168 36.68 -29.12 10.58
CA VAL A 168 38.05 -28.70 10.93
C VAL A 168 38.70 -29.68 11.90
N MET A 169 37.95 -30.17 12.89
CA MET A 169 38.45 -31.15 13.86
C MET A 169 38.83 -32.49 13.19
N VAL A 170 38.08 -32.93 12.18
CA VAL A 170 38.37 -34.17 11.43
C VAL A 170 39.63 -34.01 10.56
N VAL A 171 39.80 -32.86 9.90
CA VAL A 171 40.99 -32.58 9.05
C VAL A 171 42.27 -32.55 9.90
N ARG A 172 42.24 -31.92 11.08
CA ARG A 172 43.40 -31.87 11.98
C ARG A 172 43.88 -33.25 12.44
N ARG A 173 42.95 -34.19 12.68
CA ARG A 173 43.31 -35.55 13.10
C ARG A 173 44.01 -36.36 12.01
N LYS A 174 43.70 -36.12 10.73
CA LYS A 174 44.36 -36.83 9.62
C LYS A 174 45.78 -36.33 9.32
N GLY A 175 46.14 -35.10 9.72
CA GLY A 175 47.46 -34.53 9.45
C GLY A 175 48.59 -34.95 10.41
N MET A 176 48.30 -35.65 11.53
CA MET A 176 49.30 -35.98 12.55
C MET A 176 49.82 -37.44 12.50
N GLY A 177 49.49 -38.18 11.44
CA GLY A 177 49.95 -39.57 11.26
C GLY A 177 51.09 -39.70 10.24
N ALA A 178 52.34 -39.50 10.71
CA ALA A 178 53.57 -40.21 10.32
C ALA A 178 54.81 -39.29 10.30
N PRO A 179 55.58 -39.18 11.40
CA PRO A 179 56.98 -38.80 11.32
C PRO A 179 57.74 -39.89 10.56
N GLY A 180 58.34 -39.53 9.43
CA GLY A 180 59.16 -40.43 8.61
C GLY A 180 60.28 -41.05 9.45
N MET A 181 60.35 -42.37 9.44
CA MET A 181 61.50 -43.14 9.94
C MET A 181 62.72 -42.82 9.08
N SER A 182 63.77 -42.26 9.70
CA SER A 182 65.08 -42.13 9.07
C SER A 182 65.71 -43.51 8.92
N VAL A 183 65.91 -43.92 7.68
CA VAL A 183 66.69 -45.12 7.34
C VAL A 183 68.16 -44.74 7.43
N GLY A 184 68.86 -45.30 8.42
CA GLY A 184 70.31 -45.20 8.55
C GLY A 184 71.01 -45.95 7.42
N THR A 185 71.81 -45.22 6.64
CA THR A 185 72.82 -45.79 5.74
C THR A 185 74.10 -46.04 6.53
N GLY A 186 74.41 -47.30 6.76
CA GLY A 186 75.75 -47.76 7.07
C GLY A 186 76.42 -48.24 5.77
N CYS A 187 77.57 -47.64 5.45
CA CYS A 187 78.75 -48.20 4.77
C CYS A 187 79.90 -47.22 5.02
#